data_AF-A0A9C9G5Q8-F1
#
_entry.id   AF-A0A9C9G5Q8-F1
#
_cell.length_a   1.000
_cell.length_b   1.000
_cell.length_c   1.000
_cell.angle_alpha   90.00
_cell.angle_beta   90.00
_cell.angle_gamma   90.00
#
_symmetry.space_group_name_H-M   'P 1'
#
loop_
_entity.id
_entity.type
_entity.pdbx_description
1 polymer ?
#
loop_
_entity_poly.entity_id
_entity_poly.type
_entity_poly.pdbx_seq_one_letter_code
_entity_poly.pdbx_strand_id
1 'polypeptide(L)'
;MVTEYPALCNSRADNMPIMPAPMTTTSHTRPPSIDNYRTYTIIVLYKYHTGTINIRSRLPDTFYPVRHWEYNMRIAKNTFKMQGFTLVELMVTLVIGTILVMLAAPSFKKSISTNLVTTQANSLMSSINLARSEAVKRQSNVTICASTNQTTCGGSDWSTGWIVRWDSNNSPIRSQGAFKGTTVFTYNPATITTVQFNSQGLASINPKFTLTPGECAAGYRGIYDITIAPTGRAGVANSATLCS
;
A
#
# COMPACT_ATOMS: atom_id res chain seq x y z
N MET A 1 -5.86 37.80 -0.60
CA MET A 1 -4.43 38.01 -0.31
C MET A 1 -3.76 36.67 -0.10
N VAL A 2 -3.25 36.07 -1.17
CA VAL A 2 -2.14 35.11 -1.13
C VAL A 2 -1.41 35.34 -2.45
N THR A 3 -0.25 35.97 -2.38
CA THR A 3 0.69 36.15 -3.50
C THR A 3 1.72 35.03 -3.42
N GLU A 4 1.69 34.09 -4.34
CA GLU A 4 2.74 33.09 -4.57
C GLU A 4 3.60 33.52 -5.77
N TYR A 5 4.93 33.44 -5.60
CA TYR A 5 5.93 33.57 -6.66
C TYR A 5 6.17 32.22 -7.35
N PRO A 6 6.32 32.16 -8.69
CA PRO A 6 6.60 30.92 -9.42
C PRO A 6 8.12 30.65 -9.53
N ALA A 7 8.51 29.38 -9.33
CA ALA A 7 9.81 28.84 -9.73
C ALA A 7 9.69 28.18 -11.11
N LEU A 8 10.40 28.72 -12.11
CA LEU A 8 10.53 28.16 -13.44
C LEU A 8 11.68 27.14 -13.47
N CYS A 9 11.38 25.93 -13.94
CA CYS A 9 12.36 24.89 -14.24
C CYS A 9 12.20 24.54 -15.73
N ASN A 10 13.19 24.87 -16.57
CA ASN A 10 13.25 24.35 -17.93
C ASN A 10 14.69 24.41 -18.47
N SER A 11 15.23 23.26 -18.90
CA SER A 11 15.89 23.10 -20.20
C SER A 11 16.42 21.68 -20.35
N ARG A 12 15.85 20.95 -21.31
CA ARG A 12 16.29 19.63 -21.79
C ARG A 12 17.24 19.85 -22.99
N ALA A 13 18.39 19.19 -22.91
CA ALA A 13 19.34 18.72 -23.92
C ALA A 13 19.26 19.22 -25.37
N ASP A 14 20.44 19.52 -25.95
CA ASP A 14 20.84 18.95 -27.24
C ASP A 14 22.37 18.98 -27.46
N ASN A 15 22.88 17.79 -27.84
CA ASN A 15 24.03 17.44 -28.70
C ASN A 15 25.26 18.35 -28.84
N MET A 16 26.46 17.74 -28.71
CA MET A 16 27.62 17.90 -29.64
C MET A 16 28.76 16.88 -29.31
N PRO A 17 29.73 16.63 -30.22
CA PRO A 17 30.17 15.28 -30.60
C PRO A 17 31.61 14.89 -30.21
N ILE A 18 31.92 13.63 -30.56
CA ILE A 18 33.12 12.82 -30.33
C ILE A 18 34.30 13.24 -31.23
N MET A 19 35.52 13.34 -30.67
CA MET A 19 36.80 13.10 -31.37
C MET A 19 37.87 12.59 -30.38
N PRO A 20 38.74 11.61 -30.75
CA PRO A 20 39.79 11.07 -29.87
C PRO A 20 41.23 11.43 -30.29
N ALA A 21 42.16 11.38 -29.31
CA ALA A 21 43.61 11.04 -29.36
C ALA A 21 44.47 11.97 -28.47
N PRO A 22 45.72 11.62 -28.09
CA PRO A 22 46.24 10.35 -27.56
C PRO A 22 46.92 10.53 -26.18
N MET A 23 47.32 9.41 -25.57
CA MET A 23 47.97 9.32 -24.25
C MET A 23 49.43 9.81 -24.27
N THR A 24 49.82 10.61 -23.26
CA THR A 24 51.20 10.71 -22.78
C THR A 24 51.20 10.72 -21.25
N THR A 25 51.99 9.81 -20.69
CA THR A 25 52.17 9.52 -19.28
C THR A 25 53.09 10.53 -18.61
N THR A 26 52.69 11.07 -17.45
CA THR A 26 53.64 11.64 -16.47
C THR A 26 53.28 11.18 -15.07
N SER A 27 54.24 10.50 -14.45
CA SER A 27 54.26 9.92 -13.11
C SER A 27 54.62 10.94 -12.02
N HIS A 28 54.33 10.56 -10.77
CA HIS A 28 54.85 11.10 -9.49
C HIS A 28 54.27 12.45 -9.03
N THR A 29 53.85 12.69 -7.78
CA THR A 29 53.91 11.98 -6.48
C THR A 29 52.79 12.54 -5.59
N ARG A 30 52.24 11.70 -4.71
CA ARG A 30 51.20 12.05 -3.71
C ARG A 30 51.83 12.88 -2.57
N PRO A 31 51.31 14.05 -2.18
CA PRO A 31 51.69 14.68 -0.92
C PRO A 31 51.13 13.89 0.28
N PRO A 32 51.81 13.93 1.45
CA PRO A 32 51.58 13.02 2.58
C PRO A 32 50.20 13.18 3.23
N SER A 33 49.70 12.06 3.76
CA SER A 33 48.40 11.95 4.40
C SER A 33 48.32 12.71 5.72
N ILE A 34 47.16 13.33 5.99
CA ILE A 34 46.79 13.99 7.24
C ILE A 34 46.37 12.91 8.26
N ASP A 35 47.24 11.93 8.53
CA ASP A 35 46.90 10.74 9.33
C ASP A 35 47.33 10.82 10.80
N ASN A 36 47.63 12.01 11.33
CA ASN A 36 48.06 12.15 12.73
C ASN A 36 47.34 13.24 13.55
N TYR A 37 46.08 13.52 13.23
CA TYR A 37 45.17 14.07 14.24
C TYR A 37 44.44 12.93 14.92
N ARG A 38 44.85 12.57 16.14
CA ARG A 38 44.02 11.72 17.02
C ARG A 38 42.79 12.52 17.41
N THR A 39 41.70 12.32 16.69
CA THR A 39 40.38 12.87 17.00
C THR A 39 39.89 12.23 18.31
N TYR A 40 39.89 12.97 19.41
CA TYR A 40 39.26 12.54 20.65
C TYR A 40 37.78 12.89 20.61
N THR A 41 36.92 11.91 20.34
CA THR A 41 35.48 12.07 20.50
C THR A 41 35.15 12.12 22.00
N ILE A 42 34.82 13.30 22.50
CA ILE A 42 34.25 13.44 23.85
C ILE A 42 32.80 12.96 23.78
N ILE A 43 32.56 11.72 24.17
CA ILE A 43 31.20 11.19 24.34
C ILE A 43 30.64 11.75 25.65
N VAL A 44 29.86 12.83 25.58
CA VAL A 44 29.07 13.32 26.73
C VAL A 44 27.82 12.45 26.85
N LEU A 45 27.89 11.40 27.67
CA LEU A 45 26.71 10.61 28.01
C LEU A 45 25.83 11.40 28.99
N TYR A 46 24.71 11.92 28.51
CA TYR A 46 23.69 12.55 29.36
C TYR A 46 22.97 11.49 30.18
N LYS A 47 23.49 11.18 31.36
CA LYS A 47 22.76 10.41 32.37
C LYS A 47 21.83 11.38 33.09
N TYR A 48 20.51 11.19 32.96
CA TYR A 48 19.49 11.94 33.71
C TYR A 48 19.62 11.61 35.20
N HIS A 49 20.48 12.33 35.91
CA HIS A 49 20.58 12.34 37.35
C HIS A 49 20.68 13.78 37.84
N THR A 50 19.81 14.16 38.78
CA THR A 50 19.85 15.43 39.49
C THR A 50 21.03 15.41 40.47
N GLY A 51 22.21 15.74 39.97
CA GLY A 51 23.45 15.85 40.75
C GLY A 51 24.53 16.59 39.96
N THR A 52 25.51 17.17 40.65
CA THR A 52 26.61 17.92 40.05
C THR A 52 27.54 17.01 39.24
N ILE A 53 27.75 17.34 37.97
CA ILE A 53 28.64 16.61 37.05
C ILE A 53 30.07 17.08 37.32
N ASN A 54 30.92 16.21 37.85
CA ASN A 54 32.36 16.44 37.97
C ASN A 54 33.08 15.86 36.75
N ILE A 55 33.50 16.71 35.82
CA ILE A 55 34.29 16.28 34.66
C ILE A 55 35.76 16.36 35.05
N ARG A 56 36.39 15.22 35.34
CA ARG A 56 37.83 15.14 35.63
C ARG A 56 38.54 14.64 34.37
N SER A 57 38.98 15.55 33.50
CA SER A 57 39.83 15.21 32.36
C SER A 57 41.23 14.88 32.87
N ARG A 58 41.61 13.59 32.86
CA ARG A 58 42.98 13.16 33.11
C ARG A 58 43.80 13.45 31.85
N LEU A 59 44.29 14.67 31.74
CA LEU A 59 45.38 14.99 30.81
C LEU A 59 46.69 14.72 31.57
N PRO A 60 47.63 13.92 31.05
CA PRO A 60 49.03 14.20 31.36
C PRO A 60 49.30 15.59 30.76
N ASP A 61 50.08 16.47 31.38
CA ASP A 61 51.44 16.56 30.92
C ASP A 61 52.25 17.53 31.78
N THR A 62 53.50 17.14 31.94
CA THR A 62 54.65 18.03 32.05
C THR A 62 54.52 19.30 31.22
N PHE A 63 54.50 20.44 31.92
CA PHE A 63 55.13 21.71 31.57
C PHE A 63 54.67 22.48 30.31
N TYR A 64 53.66 23.36 30.43
CA TYR A 64 53.71 24.80 30.06
C TYR A 64 52.52 25.57 30.72
N PRO A 65 52.70 26.82 31.17
CA PRO A 65 51.61 27.62 31.75
C PRO A 65 50.77 28.25 30.62
N VAL A 66 49.70 27.59 30.21
CA VAL A 66 48.66 28.25 29.41
C VAL A 66 47.79 29.10 30.35
N ARG A 67 47.59 30.38 30.01
CA ARG A 67 46.70 31.28 30.74
C ARG A 67 45.31 30.64 30.79
N HIS A 68 44.88 30.24 31.99
CA HIS A 68 43.55 29.71 32.24
C HIS A 68 42.53 30.84 32.04
N TRP A 69 41.80 30.77 30.93
CA TRP A 69 40.60 31.57 30.75
C TRP A 69 39.42 30.73 31.25
N GLU A 70 38.84 31.14 32.38
CA GLU A 70 37.57 30.59 32.85
C GLU A 70 36.46 31.06 31.91
N TYR A 71 36.20 30.32 30.84
CA TYR A 71 34.94 30.48 30.13
C TYR A 71 33.83 29.95 31.04
N ASN A 72 33.15 30.88 31.72
CA ASN A 72 31.90 30.61 32.42
C ASN A 72 30.81 30.30 31.39
N MET A 73 30.81 29.10 30.83
CA MET A 73 29.66 28.58 30.08
C MET A 73 28.51 28.38 31.04
N ARG A 74 27.67 29.43 31.18
CA ARG A 74 26.33 29.30 31.71
C ARG A 74 25.50 28.53 30.69
N ILE A 75 25.51 27.20 30.77
CA ILE A 75 24.53 26.39 30.06
C ILE A 75 23.18 26.72 30.69
N ALA A 76 22.40 27.57 30.02
CA ALA A 76 21.02 27.81 30.38
C ALA A 76 20.29 26.47 30.28
N LYS A 77 19.86 25.91 31.42
CA LYS A 77 18.99 24.75 31.45
C LYS A 77 17.65 25.19 30.84
N ASN A 78 17.49 24.97 29.54
CA ASN A 78 16.21 25.15 28.91
C ASN A 78 15.31 23.98 29.30
N THR A 79 14.75 24.07 30.52
CA THR A 79 13.78 23.09 31.01
C THR A 79 12.50 23.34 30.24
N PHE A 80 12.25 22.56 29.19
CA PHE A 80 10.92 22.52 28.57
C PHE A 80 9.92 22.14 29.67
N LYS A 81 9.08 23.09 30.09
CA LYS A 81 7.97 22.80 31.02
C LYS A 81 7.04 21.83 30.31
N MET A 82 6.97 20.60 30.79
CA MET A 82 5.92 19.67 30.39
C MET A 82 4.59 20.24 30.89
N GLN A 83 3.77 20.75 29.98
CA GLN A 83 2.39 21.10 30.26
C GLN A 83 1.60 19.80 30.32
N GLY A 84 1.13 19.42 31.51
CA GLY A 84 0.24 18.27 31.70
C GLY A 84 -1.21 18.68 31.55
N PHE A 85 -2.04 17.80 30.98
CA PHE A 85 -3.50 17.97 30.95
C PHE A 85 -4.08 17.82 32.36
N THR A 86 -5.12 18.59 32.66
CA THR A 86 -5.86 18.39 33.92
C THR A 86 -6.72 17.13 33.84
N LEU A 87 -7.02 16.50 34.98
CA LEU A 87 -7.89 15.32 35.02
C LEU A 87 -9.27 15.63 34.41
N VAL A 88 -9.83 16.81 34.71
CA VAL A 88 -11.12 17.25 34.18
C VAL A 88 -11.08 17.42 32.66
N GLU A 89 -9.99 17.97 32.12
CA GLU A 89 -9.82 18.13 30.66
C GLU A 89 -9.75 16.79 29.93
N LEU A 90 -9.06 15.79 30.50
CA LEU A 90 -9.06 14.43 29.96
C LEU A 90 -10.48 13.83 29.96
N MET A 91 -11.24 14.02 31.03
CA MET A 91 -12.61 13.50 31.09
C MET A 91 -13.52 14.15 30.04
N VAL A 92 -13.47 15.47 29.90
CA VAL A 92 -14.28 16.19 28.91
C VAL A 92 -13.90 15.80 27.48
N THR A 93 -12.60 15.67 27.18
CA THR A 93 -12.12 15.25 25.85
C THR A 93 -12.54 13.83 25.51
N LEU A 94 -12.50 12.89 26.48
CA LEU A 94 -13.01 11.54 26.27
C LEU A 94 -14.53 11.52 26.05
N VAL A 95 -15.30 12.30 26.81
CA VAL A 95 -16.75 12.40 26.62
C VAL A 95 -17.07 12.91 25.20
N ILE A 96 -16.43 13.98 24.75
CA ILE A 96 -16.63 14.50 23.39
C ILE A 96 -16.16 13.48 22.34
N GLY A 97 -15.00 12.86 22.55
CA GLY A 97 -14.44 11.86 21.65
C GLY A 97 -15.35 10.64 21.45
N THR A 98 -15.95 10.13 22.52
CA THR A 98 -16.89 8.99 22.45
C THR A 98 -18.16 9.33 21.67
N ILE A 99 -18.73 10.53 21.87
CA ILE A 99 -19.90 10.99 21.11
C ILE A 99 -19.58 11.03 19.61
N LEU A 100 -18.42 11.57 19.24
CA LEU A 100 -17.98 11.64 17.83
C LEU A 100 -17.78 10.24 17.23
N VAL A 101 -17.16 9.31 17.97
CA VAL A 101 -16.96 7.93 17.51
C VAL A 101 -18.29 7.23 17.28
N MET A 102 -19.29 7.43 18.14
CA MET A 102 -20.62 6.83 17.97
C MET A 102 -21.29 7.26 16.65
N LEU A 103 -21.11 8.52 16.26
CA LEU A 103 -21.63 9.04 14.98
C LEU A 103 -20.82 8.55 13.77
N ALA A 104 -19.50 8.41 13.92
CA ALA A 104 -18.61 8.04 12.83
C ALA A 104 -18.56 6.52 12.54
N ALA A 105 -18.64 5.68 13.58
CA ALA A 105 -18.50 4.23 13.50
C ALA A 105 -19.40 3.54 12.45
N PRO A 106 -20.72 3.82 12.36
CA PRO A 106 -21.57 3.16 11.35
C PRO A 106 -21.16 3.50 9.91
N SER A 107 -20.73 4.75 9.68
CA SER A 107 -20.27 5.21 8.35
C SER A 107 -18.99 4.49 7.92
N PHE A 108 -18.05 4.27 8.86
CA PHE A 108 -16.84 3.50 8.59
C PHE A 108 -17.14 2.03 8.25
N LYS A 109 -18.04 1.38 9.00
CA LYS A 109 -18.46 -0.01 8.70
C LYS A 109 -19.03 -0.14 7.29
N LYS A 110 -19.92 0.79 6.90
CA LYS A 110 -20.51 0.86 5.55
C LYS A 110 -19.46 1.06 4.45
N SER A 111 -18.50 1.96 4.69
CA SER A 111 -17.41 2.22 3.75
C SER A 111 -16.54 0.96 3.54
N ILE A 112 -16.16 0.28 4.63
CA ILE A 112 -15.38 -0.96 4.56
C ILE A 112 -16.14 -2.03 3.78
N SER A 113 -17.41 -2.26 4.11
CA SER A 113 -18.26 -3.24 3.42
C SER A 113 -18.35 -2.97 1.91
N THR A 114 -18.58 -1.70 1.52
CA THR A 114 -18.65 -1.29 0.11
C THR A 114 -17.32 -1.47 -0.62
N ASN A 115 -16.20 -1.13 0.03
CA ASN A 115 -14.86 -1.32 -0.53
C ASN A 115 -14.54 -2.81 -0.74
N LEU A 116 -14.96 -3.67 0.19
CA LEU A 116 -14.81 -5.12 0.04
C LEU A 116 -15.58 -5.62 -1.19
N VAL A 117 -16.87 -5.30 -1.31
CA VAL A 117 -17.68 -5.71 -2.47
C VAL A 117 -17.07 -5.18 -3.79
N THR A 118 -16.64 -3.92 -3.82
CA THR A 118 -16.02 -3.30 -5.01
C THR A 118 -14.72 -4.00 -5.40
N THR A 119 -13.87 -4.33 -4.42
CA THR A 119 -12.60 -5.04 -4.66
C THR A 119 -12.85 -6.44 -5.20
N GLN A 120 -13.86 -7.13 -4.66
CA GLN A 120 -14.26 -8.46 -5.10
C GLN A 120 -14.84 -8.45 -6.51
N ALA A 121 -15.72 -7.47 -6.81
CA ALA A 121 -16.28 -7.28 -8.14
C ALA A 121 -15.18 -7.03 -9.17
N ASN A 122 -14.21 -6.15 -8.84
CA ASN A 122 -13.07 -5.87 -9.70
C ASN A 122 -12.17 -7.09 -9.89
N SER A 123 -12.00 -7.91 -8.85
CA SER A 123 -11.21 -9.15 -8.93
C SER A 123 -11.84 -10.14 -9.90
N LEU A 124 -13.17 -10.35 -9.81
CA LEU A 124 -13.89 -11.25 -10.70
C LEU A 124 -13.89 -10.70 -12.14
N MET A 125 -14.18 -9.41 -12.32
CA MET A 125 -14.12 -8.72 -13.61
C MET A 125 -12.75 -8.88 -14.28
N SER A 126 -11.68 -8.68 -13.50
CA SER A 126 -10.29 -8.86 -13.96
C SER A 126 -10.02 -10.32 -14.37
N SER A 127 -10.49 -11.30 -13.60
CA SER A 127 -10.35 -12.72 -13.95
C SER A 127 -11.12 -13.10 -15.22
N ILE A 128 -12.31 -12.55 -15.43
CA ILE A 128 -13.09 -12.79 -16.65
C ILE A 128 -12.35 -12.22 -17.87
N ASN A 129 -11.88 -10.98 -17.78
CA ASN A 129 -11.12 -10.35 -18.85
C ASN A 129 -9.80 -11.09 -19.14
N LEU A 130 -9.13 -11.59 -18.10
CA LEU A 130 -7.94 -12.43 -18.23
C LEU A 130 -8.26 -13.75 -18.94
N ALA A 131 -9.34 -14.44 -18.56
CA ALA A 131 -9.75 -15.68 -19.20
C ALA A 131 -10.01 -15.48 -20.70
N ARG A 132 -10.73 -14.41 -21.04
CA ARG A 132 -10.99 -14.02 -22.43
C ARG A 132 -9.70 -13.71 -23.20
N SER A 133 -8.81 -12.89 -22.65
CA SER A 133 -7.59 -12.50 -23.35
C SER A 133 -6.63 -13.67 -23.54
N GLU A 134 -6.55 -14.58 -22.56
CA GLU A 134 -5.76 -15.80 -22.66
C GLU A 134 -6.34 -16.76 -23.71
N ALA A 135 -7.66 -16.84 -23.86
CA ALA A 135 -8.28 -17.66 -24.92
C ALA A 135 -7.88 -17.19 -26.32
N VAL A 136 -7.95 -15.87 -26.54
CA VAL A 136 -7.55 -15.26 -27.82
C VAL A 136 -6.04 -15.41 -28.04
N LYS A 137 -5.23 -15.12 -27.03
CA LYS A 137 -3.76 -15.19 -27.12
C LYS A 137 -3.26 -16.61 -27.40
N ARG A 138 -3.90 -17.62 -26.84
CA ARG A 138 -3.52 -19.03 -27.01
C ARG A 138 -4.19 -19.70 -28.21
N GLN A 139 -5.11 -19.01 -28.88
CA GLN A 139 -5.99 -19.58 -29.90
C GLN A 139 -6.66 -20.89 -29.45
N SER A 140 -7.01 -20.97 -28.17
CA SER A 140 -7.58 -22.16 -27.52
C SER A 140 -8.62 -21.77 -26.48
N ASN A 141 -9.42 -22.73 -26.05
CA ASN A 141 -10.44 -22.46 -25.06
C ASN A 141 -9.83 -22.24 -23.68
N VAL A 142 -10.29 -21.21 -22.97
CA VAL A 142 -9.90 -20.93 -21.58
C VAL A 142 -11.15 -20.86 -20.72
N THR A 143 -11.10 -21.52 -19.58
CA THR A 143 -12.23 -21.67 -18.66
C THR A 143 -11.95 -20.88 -17.38
N ILE A 144 -12.95 -20.11 -16.94
CA ILE A 144 -13.06 -19.62 -15.58
C ILE A 144 -14.10 -20.47 -14.84
N CYS A 145 -13.77 -20.97 -13.66
CA CYS A 145 -14.63 -21.89 -12.92
C CYS A 145 -14.56 -21.66 -11.42
N ALA A 146 -15.66 -21.95 -10.72
CA ALA A 146 -15.67 -22.04 -9.28
C ALA A 146 -14.76 -23.17 -8.80
N SER A 147 -14.00 -22.91 -7.73
CA SER A 147 -13.01 -23.84 -7.20
C SER A 147 -12.87 -23.68 -5.71
N THR A 148 -13.03 -24.79 -4.99
CA THR A 148 -12.87 -24.84 -3.52
C THR A 148 -11.40 -25.03 -3.12
N ASN A 149 -10.61 -25.73 -3.94
CA ASN A 149 -9.22 -26.08 -3.66
C ASN A 149 -8.21 -25.19 -4.40
N GLN A 150 -8.68 -24.20 -5.17
CA GLN A 150 -7.83 -23.24 -5.89
C GLN A 150 -6.88 -23.87 -6.93
N THR A 151 -7.07 -25.14 -7.26
CA THR A 151 -6.23 -25.91 -8.19
C THR A 151 -7.04 -26.57 -9.29
N THR A 152 -8.23 -27.11 -9.03
CA THR A 152 -9.08 -27.78 -10.03
C THR A 152 -10.44 -27.10 -10.17
N CYS A 153 -11.05 -27.21 -11.36
CA CYS A 153 -12.47 -26.88 -11.48
C CYS A 153 -13.27 -27.97 -10.76
N GLY A 154 -14.26 -27.59 -9.97
CA GLY A 154 -15.02 -28.54 -9.17
C GLY A 154 -15.81 -27.93 -8.02
N GLY A 155 -15.74 -26.60 -7.85
CA GLY A 155 -16.63 -25.89 -6.95
C GLY A 155 -18.01 -25.70 -7.57
N SER A 156 -19.05 -25.81 -6.74
CA SER A 156 -20.41 -25.36 -7.06
C SER A 156 -20.64 -23.91 -6.63
N ASP A 157 -19.82 -23.38 -5.72
CA ASP A 157 -19.98 -22.06 -5.15
C ASP A 157 -18.79 -21.16 -5.48
N TRP A 158 -19.08 -20.11 -6.26
CA TRP A 158 -18.13 -19.06 -6.63
C TRP A 158 -17.68 -18.21 -5.43
N SER A 159 -18.41 -18.24 -4.31
CA SER A 159 -18.03 -17.53 -3.09
C SER A 159 -16.77 -18.11 -2.42
N THR A 160 -16.53 -19.41 -2.64
CA THR A 160 -15.37 -20.15 -2.11
C THR A 160 -14.07 -19.89 -2.88
N GLY A 161 -14.18 -19.23 -4.03
CA GLY A 161 -13.07 -18.93 -4.92
C GLY A 161 -13.33 -19.38 -6.35
N TRP A 162 -12.46 -18.92 -7.24
CA TRP A 162 -12.48 -19.29 -8.65
C TRP A 162 -11.07 -19.30 -9.21
N ILE A 163 -10.94 -19.98 -10.34
CA ILE A 163 -9.66 -20.09 -11.05
C ILE A 163 -9.87 -19.88 -12.54
N VAL A 164 -8.81 -19.44 -13.21
CA VAL A 164 -8.73 -19.34 -14.67
C VAL A 164 -7.71 -20.35 -15.15
N ARG A 165 -8.08 -21.18 -16.13
CA ARG A 165 -7.20 -22.22 -16.70
C ARG A 165 -7.51 -22.52 -18.16
N TRP A 166 -6.53 -23.02 -18.89
CA TRP A 166 -6.68 -23.41 -20.29
C TRP A 166 -6.74 -24.94 -20.48
N ASP A 167 -6.20 -25.71 -19.54
CA ASP A 167 -6.28 -27.18 -19.52
C ASP A 167 -6.46 -27.72 -18.08
N SER A 168 -6.70 -29.02 -17.93
CA SER A 168 -6.81 -29.72 -16.64
C SER A 168 -5.49 -30.23 -16.05
N ASN A 169 -4.43 -30.31 -16.84
CA ASN A 169 -3.17 -30.98 -16.47
C ASN A 169 -2.13 -30.02 -15.88
N ASN A 170 -2.31 -28.73 -16.11
CA ASN A 170 -1.43 -27.66 -15.72
C ASN A 170 -2.03 -26.83 -14.58
N SER A 171 -1.13 -26.15 -13.87
CA SER A 171 -1.50 -25.18 -12.86
C SER A 171 -2.39 -24.07 -13.45
N PRO A 172 -3.38 -23.58 -12.69
CA PRO A 172 -4.25 -22.50 -13.16
C PRO A 172 -3.43 -21.23 -13.45
N ILE A 173 -3.85 -20.50 -14.49
CA ILE A 173 -3.27 -19.21 -14.90
C ILE A 173 -3.45 -18.18 -13.78
N ARG A 174 -4.62 -18.22 -13.13
CA ARG A 174 -4.93 -17.41 -11.96
C ARG A 174 -5.74 -18.21 -10.99
N SER A 175 -5.44 -18.04 -9.71
CA SER A 175 -6.23 -18.59 -8.62
C SER A 175 -6.67 -17.49 -7.68
N GLN A 176 -7.95 -17.51 -7.31
CA GLN A 176 -8.55 -16.59 -6.38
C GLN A 176 -9.22 -17.41 -5.26
N GLY A 177 -8.80 -17.16 -4.02
CA GLY A 177 -9.44 -17.78 -2.86
C GLY A 177 -10.78 -17.17 -2.50
N ALA A 178 -11.39 -17.73 -1.47
CA ALA A 178 -12.68 -17.28 -0.95
C ALA A 178 -12.72 -15.78 -0.65
N PHE A 179 -13.91 -15.21 -0.79
CA PHE A 179 -14.14 -13.83 -0.44
C PHE A 179 -13.86 -13.56 1.04
N LYS A 180 -13.34 -12.36 1.32
CA LYS A 180 -13.13 -11.88 2.69
C LYS A 180 -14.33 -11.04 3.12
N GLY A 181 -14.85 -11.32 4.31
CA GLY A 181 -15.99 -10.60 4.88
C GLY A 181 -17.33 -11.30 4.63
N THR A 182 -18.42 -10.57 4.82
CA THR A 182 -19.79 -11.11 4.82
C THR A 182 -20.51 -10.97 3.47
N THR A 183 -19.78 -10.78 2.37
CA THR A 183 -20.34 -10.58 1.03
C THR A 183 -21.11 -11.81 0.54
N VAL A 184 -22.37 -11.60 0.17
CA VAL A 184 -23.24 -12.62 -0.41
C VAL A 184 -23.07 -12.60 -1.94
N PHE A 185 -22.75 -13.75 -2.51
CA PHE A 185 -22.55 -13.91 -3.94
C PHE A 185 -23.65 -14.77 -4.53
N THR A 186 -24.43 -14.23 -5.45
CA THR A 186 -25.49 -14.97 -6.15
C THR A 186 -25.28 -14.91 -7.65
N TYR A 187 -25.80 -15.90 -8.38
CA TYR A 187 -25.55 -16.03 -9.81
C TYR A 187 -26.76 -16.59 -10.54
N ASN A 188 -26.92 -16.18 -11.80
CA ASN A 188 -27.96 -16.63 -12.70
C ASN A 188 -27.30 -17.07 -14.03
N PRO A 189 -27.46 -18.35 -14.45
CA PRO A 189 -28.22 -19.42 -13.80
C PRO A 189 -27.59 -19.88 -12.48
N ALA A 190 -28.42 -20.29 -11.52
CA ALA A 190 -28.00 -20.67 -10.16
C ALA A 190 -27.17 -21.97 -10.08
N THR A 191 -26.97 -22.66 -11.20
CA THR A 191 -26.19 -23.89 -11.32
C THR A 191 -24.86 -23.70 -12.04
N ILE A 192 -24.53 -22.46 -12.41
CA ILE A 192 -23.30 -22.18 -13.13
C ILE A 192 -22.07 -22.51 -12.28
N THR A 193 -21.21 -23.37 -12.81
CA THR A 193 -19.91 -23.70 -12.21
C THR A 193 -18.73 -23.22 -13.05
N THR A 194 -18.96 -22.98 -14.36
CA THR A 194 -17.90 -22.61 -15.31
C THR A 194 -18.42 -21.66 -16.39
N VAL A 195 -17.53 -20.81 -16.90
CA VAL A 195 -17.70 -20.05 -18.15
C VAL A 195 -16.48 -20.32 -19.01
N GLN A 196 -16.66 -20.69 -20.26
CA GLN A 196 -15.58 -20.93 -21.20
C GLN A 196 -15.53 -19.81 -22.25
N PHE A 197 -14.32 -19.39 -22.60
CA PHE A 197 -14.05 -18.47 -23.70
C PHE A 197 -13.36 -19.22 -24.81
N ASN A 198 -13.79 -19.03 -26.06
CA ASN A 198 -13.14 -19.64 -27.22
C ASN A 198 -12.00 -18.76 -27.77
N SER A 199 -11.30 -19.22 -28.80
CA SER A 199 -10.20 -18.50 -29.46
C SER A 199 -10.59 -17.15 -30.08
N GLN A 200 -11.89 -16.88 -30.27
CA GLN A 200 -12.43 -15.60 -30.74
C GLN A 200 -12.84 -14.68 -29.58
N GLY A 201 -12.72 -15.14 -28.34
CA GLY A 201 -13.11 -14.42 -27.13
C GLY A 201 -14.61 -14.40 -26.87
N LEU A 202 -15.40 -15.26 -27.53
CA LEU A 202 -16.83 -15.44 -27.27
C LEU A 202 -17.03 -16.31 -26.03
N ALA A 203 -18.03 -15.98 -25.21
CA ALA A 203 -18.37 -16.75 -24.02
C ALA A 203 -19.34 -17.89 -24.35
N SER A 204 -19.15 -19.07 -23.74
CA SER A 204 -20.03 -20.22 -23.90
C SER A 204 -21.42 -20.00 -23.32
N ILE A 205 -21.51 -19.16 -22.28
CA ILE A 205 -22.73 -18.77 -21.58
C ILE A 205 -22.63 -17.33 -21.07
N ASN A 206 -23.76 -16.73 -20.73
CA ASN A 206 -23.87 -15.32 -20.37
C ASN A 206 -24.44 -15.13 -18.96
N PRO A 207 -23.69 -15.49 -17.90
CA PRO A 207 -24.19 -15.36 -16.55
C PRO A 207 -24.26 -13.91 -16.10
N LYS A 208 -25.12 -13.72 -15.10
CA LYS A 208 -25.14 -12.57 -14.22
C LYS A 208 -24.67 -13.00 -12.84
N PHE A 209 -23.61 -12.37 -12.34
CA PHE A 209 -23.17 -12.48 -10.95
C PHE A 209 -23.63 -11.24 -10.18
N THR A 210 -24.17 -11.41 -8.98
CA THR A 210 -24.65 -10.32 -8.13
C THR A 210 -23.91 -10.39 -6.80
N LEU A 211 -23.20 -9.31 -6.48
CA LEU A 211 -22.44 -9.17 -5.23
C LEU A 211 -23.19 -8.25 -4.29
N THR A 212 -23.63 -8.79 -3.16
CA THR A 212 -24.37 -8.07 -2.13
C THR A 212 -23.51 -7.96 -0.87
N PRO A 213 -23.33 -6.77 -0.28
CA PRO A 213 -22.67 -6.65 1.02
C PRO A 213 -23.45 -7.40 2.11
N GLY A 214 -22.77 -8.00 3.09
CA GLY A 214 -23.45 -8.81 4.12
C GLY A 214 -24.24 -8.00 5.14
N GLU A 215 -23.77 -6.81 5.48
CA GLU A 215 -24.57 -5.82 6.21
C GLU A 215 -25.34 -5.00 5.18
N CYS A 216 -26.48 -5.53 4.75
CA CYS A 216 -27.36 -4.83 3.85
C CYS A 216 -28.67 -4.45 4.53
N ALA A 217 -28.88 -3.15 4.72
CA ALA A 217 -30.12 -2.61 5.23
C ALA A 217 -31.04 -2.18 4.07
N ALA A 218 -32.34 -2.03 4.35
CA ALA A 218 -33.30 -1.50 3.38
C ALA A 218 -32.80 -0.16 2.79
N GLY A 219 -32.83 -0.05 1.46
CA GLY A 219 -32.36 1.14 0.74
C GLY A 219 -30.84 1.25 0.58
N TYR A 220 -30.06 0.23 0.96
CA TYR A 220 -28.63 0.19 0.69
C TYR A 220 -28.35 0.21 -0.82
N ARG A 221 -27.47 1.12 -1.23
CA ARG A 221 -26.91 1.20 -2.59
C ARG A 221 -25.46 0.75 -2.51
N GLY A 222 -25.06 -0.17 -3.38
CA GLY A 222 -23.73 -0.81 -3.33
C GLY A 222 -23.75 -2.32 -3.62
N ILE A 223 -24.85 -2.82 -4.19
CA ILE A 223 -24.91 -4.13 -4.81
C ILE A 223 -24.42 -3.98 -6.26
N TYR A 224 -23.54 -4.88 -6.69
CA TYR A 224 -22.99 -4.85 -8.05
C TYR A 224 -23.41 -6.07 -8.85
N ASP A 225 -23.85 -5.83 -10.07
CA ASP A 225 -24.11 -6.84 -11.08
C ASP A 225 -22.92 -6.92 -12.02
N ILE A 226 -22.42 -8.13 -12.26
CA ILE A 226 -21.42 -8.44 -13.28
C ILE A 226 -22.06 -9.32 -14.33
N THR A 227 -22.11 -8.84 -15.56
CA THR A 227 -22.71 -9.56 -16.69
C THR A 227 -21.67 -9.84 -17.76
N ILE A 228 -21.74 -11.01 -18.38
CA ILE A 228 -20.88 -11.38 -19.51
C ILE A 228 -21.73 -11.38 -20.79
N ALA A 229 -21.44 -10.49 -21.73
CA ALA A 229 -22.11 -10.44 -23.03
C ALA A 229 -21.72 -11.66 -23.91
N PRO A 230 -22.51 -12.03 -24.94
CA PRO A 230 -22.18 -13.12 -25.87
C PRO A 230 -20.83 -12.92 -26.56
N THR A 231 -20.46 -11.66 -26.78
CA THR A 231 -19.15 -11.27 -27.30
C THR A 231 -18.01 -11.54 -26.33
N GLY A 232 -18.28 -12.05 -25.12
CA GLY A 232 -17.37 -12.30 -24.01
C GLY A 232 -16.94 -11.07 -23.23
N ARG A 233 -17.57 -9.91 -23.44
CA ARG A 233 -17.22 -8.67 -22.74
C ARG A 233 -17.88 -8.69 -21.38
N ALA A 234 -17.09 -8.52 -20.33
CA ALA A 234 -17.61 -8.38 -18.99
C ALA A 234 -17.93 -6.91 -18.69
N GLY A 235 -19.07 -6.66 -18.05
CA GLY A 235 -19.52 -5.34 -17.61
C GLY A 235 -19.91 -5.36 -16.14
N VAL A 236 -19.67 -4.24 -15.44
CA VAL A 236 -20.15 -4.00 -14.07
C VAL A 236 -21.22 -2.93 -14.11
N ALA A 237 -22.32 -3.15 -13.40
CA ALA A 237 -23.36 -2.15 -13.18
C ALA A 237 -23.81 -2.16 -11.70
N ASN A 238 -24.43 -1.07 -11.26
CA ASN A 238 -25.18 -1.11 -10.01
C ASN A 238 -26.39 -2.03 -10.18
N SER A 239 -26.64 -2.89 -9.20
CA SER A 239 -27.79 -3.78 -9.24
C SER A 239 -29.10 -3.01 -9.11
N ALA A 240 -30.10 -3.44 -9.86
CA ALA A 240 -31.49 -3.00 -9.67
C ALA A 240 -32.13 -3.68 -8.44
N THR A 241 -31.52 -4.77 -7.95
CA THR A 241 -31.94 -5.46 -6.73
C THR A 241 -31.70 -4.56 -5.53
N LEU A 242 -32.67 -4.52 -4.62
CA LEU A 242 -32.53 -3.86 -3.33
C LEU A 242 -32.41 -4.92 -2.25
N CYS A 243 -31.74 -4.56 -1.16
CA CYS A 243 -31.71 -5.41 0.02
C CYS A 243 -33.09 -5.42 0.68
N SER A 244 -33.57 -6.64 0.93
CA SER A 244 -34.85 -6.94 1.59
C SER A 244 -34.73 -6.83 3.10
#